data_AF-A0A417EI70-F1
#
_entry.id   AF-A0A417EI70-F1
#
_cell.length_a   1.000
_cell.length_b   1.000
_cell.length_c   1.000
_cell.angle_alpha   90.00
_cell.angle_beta   90.00
_cell.angle_gamma   90.00
#
_symmetry.space_group_name_H-M   'P 1'
#
loop_
_entity.id
_entity.type
_entity.pdbx_description
1 polymer ?
#
loop_
_entity_poly.entity_id
_entity_poly.type
_entity_poly.pdbx_seq_one_letter_code
_entity_poly.pdbx_strand_id
1 'polypeptide(L)'
;MLGDPEYIQLLVNPCTHMIAVRKSVCQDYLAHHVRACYSDIRNSYELYSRELLQTLRQTNSELSNNRSYRIYGAINQKEGLASFSMQECVLVDDSARTEEIV
;
A
#
# COMPACT_ATOMS: atom_id res chain seq x y z
N MET A 1 -2.41 0.49 -16.09
CA MET A 1 -2.93 0.07 -14.76
C MET A 1 -2.54 -1.38 -14.51
N LEU A 2 -2.46 -1.82 -13.26
CA LEU A 2 -2.20 -3.23 -12.92
C LEU A 2 -3.39 -4.15 -13.29
N GLY A 3 -4.55 -3.64 -13.69
CA GLY A 3 -5.73 -4.47 -13.99
C GLY A 3 -6.30 -5.11 -12.72
N ASP A 4 -6.93 -6.28 -12.87
CA ASP A 4 -7.61 -6.98 -11.77
C ASP A 4 -6.88 -8.29 -11.40
N PRO A 5 -5.73 -8.22 -10.71
CA PRO A 5 -5.00 -9.41 -10.30
C PRO A 5 -5.70 -10.14 -9.14
N GLU A 6 -5.80 -11.47 -9.26
CA GLU A 6 -6.28 -12.33 -8.16
C GLU A 6 -5.25 -12.41 -7.01
N TYR A 7 -3.97 -12.28 -7.34
CA TYR A 7 -2.86 -12.28 -6.38
C TYR A 7 -1.89 -11.15 -6.67
N ILE A 8 -1.38 -10.53 -5.61
CA ILE A 8 -0.33 -9.52 -5.69
C ILE A 8 0.86 -9.90 -4.80
N GLN A 9 2.03 -9.36 -5.10
CA GLN A 9 3.17 -9.41 -4.20
C GLN A 9 3.60 -7.99 -3.83
N LEU A 10 3.79 -7.78 -2.53
CA LEU A 10 4.34 -6.56 -1.96
C LEU A 10 5.84 -6.75 -1.73
N LEU A 11 6.64 -5.87 -2.32
CA LEU A 11 8.08 -5.84 -2.22
C LEU A 11 8.51 -4.57 -1.49
N VAL A 12 9.44 -4.70 -0.55
CA VAL A 12 9.99 -3.55 0.19
C VAL A 12 11.50 -3.58 0.02
N ASN A 13 12.07 -2.49 -0.49
CA ASN A 13 13.51 -2.28 -0.52
C ASN A 13 13.89 -1.27 0.57
N PRO A 14 14.47 -1.73 1.69
CA PRO A 14 14.76 -0.85 2.80
C PRO A 14 15.92 0.11 2.57
N CYS A 15 16.86 -0.22 1.67
CA CYS A 15 18.00 0.63 1.37
C CYS A 15 17.61 1.87 0.55
N THR A 16 16.58 1.76 -0.28
CA THR A 16 16.11 2.85 -1.15
C THR A 16 14.76 3.42 -0.69
N HIS A 17 14.24 2.92 0.43
CA HIS A 17 12.92 3.26 0.94
C HIS A 17 11.79 3.12 -0.10
N MET A 18 11.84 2.08 -0.92
CA MET A 18 10.87 1.84 -1.99
C MET A 18 9.91 0.71 -1.62
N ILE A 19 8.63 0.91 -1.94
CA ILE A 19 7.61 -0.14 -1.93
C ILE A 19 7.24 -0.42 -3.38
N ALA A 20 7.05 -1.68 -3.74
CA ALA A 20 6.55 -2.05 -5.04
C ALA A 20 5.44 -3.12 -4.95
N VAL A 21 4.48 -3.04 -5.86
CA VAL A 21 3.34 -3.95 -5.99
C VAL A 21 3.37 -4.53 -7.39
N ARG A 22 3.40 -5.84 -7.50
CA ARG A 22 3.23 -6.55 -8.78
C ARG A 22 2.14 -7.58 -8.71
N LYS A 23 1.68 -8.01 -9.88
CA LYS A 23 0.87 -9.23 -9.99
C LYS A 23 1.68 -10.44 -9.53
N SER A 24 1.00 -11.39 -8.91
CA SER A 24 1.56 -12.70 -8.59
C SER A 24 0.54 -13.81 -8.89
N VAL A 25 0.83 -15.02 -8.44
CA VAL A 25 0.04 -16.25 -8.66
C VAL A 25 -0.10 -17.02 -7.36
N CYS A 26 -1.07 -17.94 -7.28
CA CYS A 26 -1.35 -18.70 -6.06
C CYS A 26 -0.19 -19.61 -5.61
N GLN A 27 0.72 -20.01 -6.53
CA GLN A 27 1.89 -20.83 -6.21
C GLN A 27 3.02 -20.04 -5.54
N ASP A 28 2.99 -18.71 -5.60
CA ASP A 28 3.97 -17.86 -4.92
C ASP A 28 3.59 -17.75 -3.44
N TYR A 29 4.39 -18.35 -2.56
CA TYR A 29 4.12 -18.38 -1.12
C TYR A 29 4.19 -16.99 -0.45
N LEU A 30 4.76 -15.99 -1.13
CA LEU A 30 4.79 -14.60 -0.70
C LEU A 30 3.65 -13.77 -1.30
N ALA A 31 2.80 -14.38 -2.14
CA ALA A 31 1.68 -13.69 -2.73
C ALA A 31 0.54 -13.50 -1.72
N HIS A 32 -0.07 -12.33 -1.80
CA HIS A 32 -1.28 -11.99 -1.09
C HIS A 32 -2.48 -12.14 -2.03
N HIS A 33 -3.47 -12.91 -1.62
CA HIS A 33 -4.73 -13.06 -2.37
C HIS A 33 -5.57 -11.79 -2.25
N VAL A 34 -5.85 -11.15 -3.38
CA VAL A 34 -6.71 -9.98 -3.48
C VAL A 34 -8.15 -10.45 -3.36
N ARG A 35 -8.75 -10.24 -2.19
CA ARG A 35 -10.18 -10.49 -2.01
C ARG A 35 -10.97 -9.43 -2.77
N ALA A 36 -11.84 -9.84 -3.68
CA ALA A 36 -12.80 -8.92 -4.27
C ALA A 36 -13.68 -8.35 -3.15
N CYS A 37 -13.51 -7.07 -2.84
CA CYS A 37 -14.43 -6.35 -1.98
C CYS A 37 -15.64 -5.98 -2.83
N TYR A 38 -16.83 -6.47 -2.47
CA TYR A 38 -18.11 -6.14 -3.12
C TYR A 38 -18.57 -4.68 -2.86
N SER A 39 -17.68 -3.81 -2.41
CA SER A 39 -17.98 -2.41 -2.14
C SER A 39 -18.01 -1.62 -3.46
N ASP A 40 -18.89 -0.61 -3.54
CA ASP A 40 -19.12 0.22 -4.72
C ASP A 40 -17.89 1.04 -5.20
N ILE A 41 -16.78 0.98 -4.46
CA ILE A 41 -15.52 1.63 -4.81
C ILE A 41 -14.78 0.78 -5.85
N ARG A 42 -15.20 0.93 -7.11
CA ARG A 42 -14.55 0.32 -8.27
C ARG A 42 -13.09 0.78 -8.30
N ASN A 43 -12.15 -0.18 -8.26
CA ASN A 43 -10.69 0.01 -8.36
C ASN A 43 -9.91 0.30 -7.07
N SER A 44 -10.48 0.10 -5.88
CA SER A 44 -9.71 0.18 -4.62
C SER A 44 -9.65 -1.16 -3.90
N TYR A 45 -8.54 -1.41 -3.22
CA TYR A 45 -8.33 -2.60 -2.40
C TYR A 45 -7.72 -2.20 -1.05
N GLU A 46 -8.18 -2.85 0.01
CA GLU A 46 -7.66 -2.64 1.37
C GLU A 46 -6.89 -3.87 1.85
N LEU A 47 -5.71 -3.61 2.41
CA LEU A 47 -4.86 -4.63 3.01
C LEU A 47 -4.58 -4.27 4.47
N TYR A 48 -4.87 -5.22 5.37
CA TYR A 48 -4.61 -5.10 6.79
C TYR A 48 -3.48 -6.05 7.19
N SER A 49 -2.32 -5.51 7.54
CA SER A 49 -1.21 -6.28 8.10
C SER A 49 -0.43 -5.43 9.10
N ARG A 50 -0.35 -5.88 10.35
CA ARG A 50 0.41 -5.16 11.39
C ARG A 50 1.90 -5.33 11.16
N GLU A 51 2.32 -6.50 10.74
CA GLU A 51 3.71 -6.86 10.44
C GLU A 51 4.26 -5.97 9.32
N LEU A 52 3.52 -5.84 8.21
CA LEU A 52 3.90 -4.97 7.10
C LEU A 52 4.09 -3.52 7.57
N LEU A 53 3.09 -2.95 8.26
CA LEU A 53 3.16 -1.58 8.74
C LEU A 53 4.33 -1.36 9.71
N GLN A 54 4.63 -2.34 10.57
CA GLN A 54 5.80 -2.28 11.45
C GLN A 54 7.12 -2.31 10.68
N THR A 55 7.26 -3.17 9.67
CA THR A 55 8.46 -3.24 8.82
C THR A 55 8.67 -1.96 8.01
N LEU A 56 7.59 -1.40 7.45
CA LEU A 56 7.66 -0.12 6.72
C LEU A 56 8.11 1.02 7.63
N ARG A 57 7.63 1.05 8.87
CA ARG A 57 8.06 2.05 9.87
C ARG A 57 9.51 1.87 10.33
N GLN A 58 9.97 0.62 10.49
CA GLN A 58 11.40 0.38 10.77
C GLN A 58 12.28 0.84 9.62
N THR A 59 11.75 0.77 8.40
CA THR A 59 12.44 1.21 7.19
C THR A 59 12.42 2.73 7.02
N ASN A 60 11.33 3.41 7.36
CA ASN A 60 11.22 4.87 7.26
C ASN A 60 10.81 5.48 8.60
N SER A 61 11.76 6.15 9.25
CA SER A 61 11.55 6.80 10.56
C SER A 61 10.60 7.99 10.52
N GLU A 62 10.28 8.53 9.34
CA GLU A 62 9.31 9.64 9.20
C GLU A 62 7.86 9.17 9.39
N LEU A 63 7.60 7.87 9.22
CA LEU A 63 6.28 7.28 9.43
C LEU A 63 5.98 7.14 10.92
N SER A 64 5.25 8.10 11.47
CA SER A 64 4.81 8.11 12.87
C SER A 64 3.60 7.20 13.14
N ASN A 65 3.49 6.71 14.39
CA ASN A 65 2.33 5.96 14.86
C ASN A 65 1.04 6.77 14.84
N ASN A 66 -0.09 6.09 14.66
CA ASN A 66 -1.44 6.67 14.69
C ASN A 66 -1.60 7.85 13.73
N ARG A 67 -0.95 7.76 12.56
CA ARG A 67 -1.04 8.73 11.48
C ARG A 67 -1.37 8.03 10.18
N SER A 68 -2.06 8.74 9.31
CA SER A 68 -2.45 8.30 7.98
C SER A 68 -1.54 8.97 6.96
N TYR A 69 -1.00 8.19 6.02
CA TYR A 69 -0.11 8.70 4.96
C TYR A 69 -0.64 8.27 3.60
N ARG A 70 -0.47 9.14 2.61
CA ARG A 70 -0.73 8.84 1.20
C ARG A 70 0.58 8.87 0.45
N ILE A 71 0.81 7.86 -0.39
CA ILE A 71 2.01 7.77 -1.22
C ILE A 71 1.57 7.65 -2.68
N TYR A 72 2.12 8.49 -3.54
CA TYR A 72 1.92 8.40 -4.98
C TYR A 72 3.08 7.62 -5.60
N GLY A 73 2.84 7.03 -6.76
CA GLY A 73 3.82 6.17 -7.40
C GLY A 73 3.63 6.11 -8.90
N ALA A 74 4.52 5.38 -9.55
CA ALA A 74 4.53 5.19 -10.99
C ALA A 74 4.29 3.71 -11.33
N ILE A 75 3.67 3.48 -12.49
CA ILE A 75 3.49 2.14 -13.04
C ILE A 75 4.54 1.92 -14.13
N ASN A 76 5.39 0.91 -13.94
CA ASN A 76 6.19 0.34 -14.99
C ASN A 76 5.37 -0.73 -15.72
N GLN A 77 4.83 -0.37 -16.89
CA GLN A 77 4.00 -1.27 -17.69
C GLN A 77 4.77 -2.46 -18.25
N LYS A 78 6.06 -2.27 -18.57
CA LYS A 78 6.90 -3.33 -19.14
C LYS A 78 7.11 -4.47 -18.14
N GLU A 79 7.35 -4.11 -16.89
CA GLU A 79 7.60 -5.08 -15.80
C GLU A 79 6.33 -5.44 -15.01
N GLY A 80 5.19 -4.81 -15.30
CA GLY A 80 3.93 -5.05 -14.60
C GLY A 80 4.00 -4.70 -13.10
N LEU A 81 4.72 -3.64 -12.75
CA LEU A 81 5.04 -3.24 -11.38
C LEU A 81 4.58 -1.80 -11.13
N ALA A 82 3.92 -1.55 -10.01
CA ALA A 82 3.73 -0.21 -9.46
C ALA A 82 4.77 0.02 -8.35
N SER A 83 5.42 1.18 -8.35
CA SER A 83 6.48 1.52 -7.38
C SER A 83 6.20 2.85 -6.71
N PHE A 84 6.47 2.93 -5.41
CA PHE A 84 6.13 4.03 -4.53
C PHE A 84 7.35 4.36 -3.66
N SER A 85 7.75 5.63 -3.61
CA SER A 85 8.81 6.09 -2.72
C SER A 85 8.23 6.43 -1.35
N MET A 86 8.76 5.83 -0.28
CA MET A 86 8.31 6.16 1.07
C MET A 86 8.73 7.56 1.51
N GLN A 87 9.74 8.16 0.86
CA GLN A 87 10.18 9.53 1.14
C GLN A 87 9.23 10.60 0.61
N GLU A 88 8.35 10.23 -0.33
CA GLU A 88 7.36 11.12 -0.93
C GLU A 88 5.97 10.95 -0.27
N CYS A 89 5.94 10.42 0.96
CA CYS A 89 4.70 10.25 1.69
C CYS A 89 4.13 11.61 2.13
N VAL A 90 2.84 11.81 1.89
CA VAL A 90 2.08 12.99 2.31
C VAL A 90 1.24 12.62 3.51
N LEU A 91 1.42 13.33 4.63
CA LEU A 91 0.57 13.17 5.80
C LEU A 91 -0.88 13.53 5.42
N VAL A 92 -1.80 12.62 5.70
CA VAL A 92 -3.24 12.86 5.58
C VAL A 92 -3.72 13.24 6.98
N ASP A 93 -4.19 14.47 7.14
CA ASP A 93 -4.71 14.93 8.42
C ASP A 93 -6.13 14.37 8.65
N ASP A 94 -6.34 13.74 9.81
CA ASP A 94 -7.63 13.17 10.24
C ASP A 94 -8.48 14.20 11.01
N SER A 95 -8.07 15.48 11.03
CA SER A 95 -8.72 16.59 11.75
C SER A 95 -10.17 16.90 11.32
N ALA A 96 -10.70 16.22 10.30
CA ALA A 96 -12.11 16.34 9.89
C ALA A 96 -13.10 15.46 10.68
N ARG A 97 -12.68 14.71 11.71
CA ARG A 97 -13.58 13.83 12.51
C ARG A 97 -14.03 14.40 13.87
N THR A 98 -13.81 15.69 14.15
CA THR A 98 -14.22 16.31 15.42
C THR A 98 -15.19 17.47 15.23
N GLU A 99 -16.26 17.29 14.46
CA GLU A 99 -17.46 18.14 14.57
C GLU A 99 -18.70 17.29 14.24
N GLU A 100 -19.21 16.55 15.23
CA GLU A 100 -20.64 16.18 15.41
C GLU A 100 -20.77 15.08 16.47
N ILE A 101 -20.60 15.45 17.74
CA ILE A 101 -21.48 14.96 18.81
C ILE A 101 -21.69 16.17 19.73
N VAL A 102 -22.78 16.91 19.48
CA VAL A 102 -23.37 17.87 20.42
C VAL A 102 -24.19 17.10 21.44
#